data_AF-A0A0F9KM97-F1
#
_entry.id   AF-A0A0F9KM97-F1
#
_cell.length_a   1.000
_cell.length_b   1.000
_cell.length_c   1.000
_cell.angle_alpha   90.00
_cell.angle_beta   90.00
_cell.angle_gamma   90.00
#
_symmetry.space_group_name_H-M   'P 1'
#
loop_
_entity.id
_entity.type
_entity.pdbx_description
1 polymer ?
#
loop_
_entity_poly.entity_id
_entity_poly.type
_entity_poly.pdbx_seq_one_letter_code
_entity_poly.pdbx_strand_id
1 'polypeptide(L)'
;MTTRYQSEHYEDVARLLEGNTLLSDSHKINKLNLVGAFADLFAADNPRRCTAHVACPYRYSDGRDNDCHVYGFNREQFLAACGLESEG
;
A
#
# COMPACT_ATOMS: atom_id res chain seq x y z
N MET A 1 6.27 14.26 10.60
CA MET A 1 7.14 13.26 9.94
C MET A 1 7.20 13.60 8.49
N THR A 2 8.40 13.71 7.92
CA THR A 2 8.59 13.91 6.48
C THR A 2 8.77 12.52 5.87
N THR A 3 7.84 12.11 5.01
CA THR A 3 8.02 10.90 4.20
C THR A 3 9.04 11.21 3.11
N ARG A 4 9.89 10.25 2.78
CA ARG A 4 10.82 10.40 1.64
C ARG A 4 10.05 10.42 0.32
N TYR A 5 8.93 9.71 0.27
CA TYR A 5 8.09 9.60 -0.91
C TYR A 5 6.73 10.28 -0.69
N GLN A 6 6.22 10.91 -1.75
CA GLN A 6 4.88 11.50 -1.79
C GLN A 6 3.91 10.53 -2.49
N SER A 7 2.60 10.78 -2.36
CA SER A 7 1.57 9.92 -2.95
C SER A 7 1.75 9.73 -4.47
N GLU A 8 2.11 10.82 -5.17
CA GLU A 8 2.41 10.80 -6.60
C GLU A 8 3.53 9.81 -6.97
N HIS A 9 4.57 9.67 -6.13
CA HIS A 9 5.64 8.71 -6.38
C HIS A 9 5.15 7.25 -6.29
N TYR A 10 4.22 6.96 -5.38
CA TYR A 10 3.65 5.62 -5.25
C TYR A 10 2.80 5.28 -6.48
N GLU A 11 2.00 6.22 -6.96
CA GLU A 11 1.16 6.07 -8.15
C GLU A 11 1.98 5.90 -9.43
N ASP A 12 3.07 6.66 -9.58
CA ASP A 12 3.98 6.54 -10.72
C ASP A 12 4.66 5.17 -10.75
N VAL A 13 5.13 4.69 -9.62
CA VAL A 13 5.73 3.35 -9.52
C VAL A 13 4.71 2.26 -9.83
N ALA A 14 3.47 2.39 -9.34
CA ALA A 14 2.41 1.44 -9.65
C ALA A 14 2.13 1.35 -11.17
N ARG A 15 1.99 2.50 -11.84
CA ARG A 15 1.81 2.58 -13.30
C ARG A 15 2.96 1.96 -14.08
N LEU A 16 4.20 2.20 -13.63
CA LEU A 16 5.39 1.60 -14.23
C LEU A 16 5.43 0.08 -14.06
N LEU A 17 4.99 -0.44 -12.91
CA LEU A 17 4.96 -1.89 -12.63
C LEU A 17 3.79 -2.60 -13.32
N GLU A 18 2.67 -1.91 -13.51
CA GLU A 18 1.52 -2.42 -14.25
C GLU A 18 1.83 -2.54 -15.74
N GLY A 19 2.31 -1.46 -16.37
CA GLY A 19 2.51 -1.37 -17.82
C GLY A 19 3.71 -2.14 -18.38
N ASN A 20 4.59 -2.69 -17.52
CA ASN A 20 5.80 -3.39 -17.96
C ASN A 20 5.55 -4.88 -18.18
N THR A 21 5.01 -5.23 -19.36
CA THR A 21 4.85 -6.62 -19.82
C THR A 21 6.17 -7.38 -19.96
N LEU A 22 7.31 -6.69 -20.05
CA LEU A 22 8.65 -7.31 -20.10
C LEU A 22 9.04 -8.00 -18.77
N LEU A 23 8.39 -7.65 -17.66
CA LEU A 23 8.55 -8.38 -16.38
C LEU A 23 7.86 -9.75 -16.40
N SER A 24 7.00 -10.04 -17.39
CA SER A 24 6.25 -11.30 -17.46
C SER A 24 6.93 -12.39 -18.30
N ASP A 25 7.63 -12.04 -19.39
CA ASP A 25 7.85 -13.04 -20.45
C ASP A 25 9.30 -13.51 -20.68
N SER A 26 10.32 -12.91 -20.05
CA SER A 26 11.70 -13.27 -20.42
C SER A 26 12.71 -13.34 -19.27
N HIS A 27 12.54 -12.57 -18.20
CA HIS A 27 13.55 -12.50 -17.14
C HIS A 27 12.94 -12.76 -15.76
N LYS A 28 13.67 -13.56 -14.97
CA LYS A 28 13.43 -14.10 -13.61
C LYS A 28 12.97 -13.12 -12.51
N ILE A 29 12.53 -11.92 -12.84
CA ILE A 29 11.96 -10.98 -11.88
C ILE A 29 10.47 -11.30 -11.76
N ASN A 30 10.13 -12.13 -10.77
CA ASN A 30 8.75 -12.38 -10.42
C ASN A 30 8.10 -11.03 -10.05
N LYS A 31 7.18 -10.54 -10.89
CA LYS A 31 6.45 -9.28 -10.70
C LYS A 31 5.87 -9.18 -9.28
N LEU A 32 5.33 -10.27 -8.74
CA LEU A 32 4.82 -10.33 -7.36
C LEU A 32 5.89 -9.97 -6.33
N ASN A 33 7.10 -10.53 -6.46
CA ASN A 33 8.20 -10.28 -5.52
C ASN A 33 8.68 -8.83 -5.61
N LEU A 34 8.74 -8.26 -6.82
CA LEU A 34 9.17 -6.88 -7.01
C LEU A 34 8.14 -5.89 -6.44
N VAL A 35 6.87 -6.08 -6.77
CA VAL A 35 5.77 -5.25 -6.25
C VAL A 35 5.70 -5.36 -4.72
N GLY A 36 5.87 -6.57 -4.18
CA GLY A 36 5.94 -6.81 -2.73
C GLY A 36 7.09 -6.04 -2.06
N ALA A 37 8.29 -6.06 -2.64
CA ALA A 37 9.44 -5.34 -2.09
C ALA A 37 9.24 -3.82 -2.08
N PHE A 38 8.61 -3.25 -3.12
CA PHE A 38 8.26 -1.82 -3.14
C PHE A 38 7.19 -1.47 -2.11
N ALA A 39 6.15 -2.31 -2.01
CA ALA A 39 5.10 -2.15 -1.01
C ALA A 39 5.66 -2.13 0.42
N ASP A 40 6.61 -3.01 0.73
CA ASP A 40 7.23 -3.08 2.05
C ASP A 40 8.15 -1.86 2.31
N LEU A 41 8.87 -1.38 1.29
CA LEU A 41 9.70 -0.17 1.38
C LEU A 41 8.86 1.10 1.62
N PHE A 42 7.74 1.23 0.92
CA PHE A 42 6.82 2.35 1.09
C PHE A 42 6.09 2.30 2.44
N ALA A 43 5.71 1.10 2.90
CA ALA A 43 5.16 0.92 4.24
C ALA A 43 6.16 1.26 5.35
N ALA A 44 7.46 0.98 5.14
CA ALA A 44 8.50 1.35 6.09
C ALA A 44 8.76 2.87 6.15
N ASP A 45 8.73 3.55 5.00
CA ASP A 45 8.91 5.02 4.92
C ASP A 45 7.70 5.79 5.46
N ASN A 46 6.50 5.33 5.10
CA ASN A 46 5.24 5.98 5.46
C ASN A 46 4.28 5.00 6.13
N PRO A 47 4.60 4.54 7.36
CA PRO A 47 3.82 3.51 8.03
C PRO A 47 2.39 3.98 8.27
N ARG A 48 1.45 3.06 8.03
CA ARG A 48 0.03 3.28 8.28
C ARG A 48 -0.18 3.54 9.78
N ARG A 49 -0.75 4.69 10.12
CA ARG A 49 -1.00 5.13 11.50
C ARG A 49 -2.46 5.49 11.66
N CYS A 50 -3.06 5.01 12.73
CA CYS A 50 -4.33 5.54 13.21
C CYS A 50 -4.02 6.59 14.28
N THR A 51 -4.45 7.83 14.07
CA THR A 51 -4.58 8.78 15.18
C THR A 51 -5.96 8.60 15.77
N ALA A 52 -6.12 7.60 16.63
CA ALA A 52 -7.25 7.57 17.55
C ALA A 52 -6.88 8.32 18.82
N HIS A 53 -7.82 9.07 19.39
CA HIS A 53 -7.75 9.41 20.80
C HIS A 53 -7.67 8.10 21.61
N VAL A 54 -6.46 7.75 22.04
CA VAL A 54 -6.10 6.86 23.15
C VAL A 54 -6.27 5.34 22.99
N ALA A 55 -7.17 4.76 22.20
CA ALA A 55 -7.21 3.29 22.06
C ALA A 55 -8.01 2.82 20.83
N CYS A 56 -7.34 2.17 19.88
CA CYS A 56 -8.05 1.37 18.87
C CYS A 56 -7.74 -0.12 19.00
N PRO A 57 -8.48 -0.83 19.87
CA PRO A 57 -8.83 -2.21 19.66
C PRO A 57 -10.31 -2.29 19.29
N TYR A 58 -10.63 -2.95 18.18
CA TYR A 58 -11.97 -3.41 17.82
C TYR A 58 -13.02 -2.38 17.35
N ARG A 59 -13.70 -2.76 16.24
CA ARG A 59 -15.01 -2.27 15.83
C ARG A 59 -16.01 -2.49 16.97
N TYR A 60 -16.75 -1.45 17.36
CA TYR A 60 -18.00 -1.68 18.10
C TYR A 60 -19.03 -2.27 17.13
N SER A 61 -19.81 -3.23 17.61
CA SER A 61 -20.92 -3.87 16.89
C SER A 61 -22.15 -2.97 16.71
N ASP A 62 -22.06 -1.67 17.03
CA ASP A 62 -23.15 -0.69 16.99
C ASP A 62 -23.11 0.25 15.77
N GLY A 63 -22.15 0.05 14.86
CA GLY A 63 -22.11 0.78 13.58
C GLY A 63 -21.63 2.23 13.69
N ARG A 64 -21.07 2.66 14.83
CA ARG A 64 -20.39 3.95 14.92
C ARG A 64 -18.95 3.81 14.44
N ASP A 65 -18.62 4.50 13.35
CA ASP A 65 -17.23 4.67 12.94
C ASP A 65 -16.49 5.40 14.06
N ASN A 66 -15.51 4.71 14.66
CA ASN A 66 -14.47 5.42 15.37
C ASN A 66 -13.83 6.35 14.34
N ASP A 67 -13.76 7.65 14.65
CA ASP A 67 -13.15 8.71 13.84
C ASP A 67 -11.61 8.56 13.81
N CYS A 68 -11.16 7.34 13.53
CA CYS A 68 -9.78 6.95 13.35
C CYS A 68 -9.38 7.47 11.97
N HIS A 69 -8.82 8.67 11.95
CA HIS A 69 -8.12 9.13 10.77
C HIS A 69 -6.88 8.26 10.56
N VAL A 70 -6.93 7.45 9.51
CA VAL A 70 -5.83 6.61 9.07
C VAL A 70 -4.99 7.40 8.09
N TYR A 71 -3.74 7.64 8.46
CA TYR A 71 -2.73 8.29 7.60
C TYR A 71 -1.66 7.27 7.20
N GLY A 72 -0.96 7.56 6.11
CA GLY A 72 0.20 6.79 5.66
C GLY A 72 -0.03 6.02 4.36
N PHE A 73 0.95 5.20 3.99
CA PHE A 73 0.91 4.40 2.78
C PHE A 73 -0.09 3.25 2.91
N ASN A 74 -1.00 3.14 1.94
CA ASN A 74 -1.96 2.06 1.87
C ASN A 74 -1.44 0.94 0.95
N ARG A 75 -0.84 -0.08 1.57
CA ARG A 75 -0.28 -1.23 0.88
C ARG A 75 -1.28 -1.94 -0.02
N GLU A 76 -2.51 -2.14 0.44
CA GLU A 76 -3.55 -2.87 -0.32
C GLU A 76 -3.94 -2.11 -1.59
N GLN A 77 -4.13 -0.79 -1.49
CA GLN A 77 -4.42 0.05 -2.65
C GLN A 77 -3.27 0.05 -3.68
N PHE A 78 -2.02 0.08 -3.20
CA PHE A 78 -0.86 0.01 -4.08
C PHE A 78 -0.75 -1.34 -4.81
N LEU A 79 -0.99 -2.46 -4.11
CA LEU A 79 -0.98 -3.79 -4.74
C LEU A 79 -2.07 -3.92 -5.81
N ALA A 80 -3.28 -3.45 -5.50
CA ALA A 80 -4.39 -3.43 -6.45
C ALA A 80 -4.05 -2.57 -7.68
N ALA A 81 -3.44 -1.39 -7.49
CA ALA A 81 -2.98 -0.53 -8.58
C ALA A 81 -1.84 -1.16 -9.41
N CYS A 82 -1.11 -2.13 -8.87
CA CYS A 82 -0.12 -2.92 -9.62
C CYS A 82 -0.73 -4.12 -10.37
N GLY A 83 -2.06 -4.30 -10.31
CA GLY A 83 -2.79 -5.43 -10.89
C GLY A 83 -2.62 -6.73 -10.13
N LEU A 84 -2.22 -6.67 -8.85
CA LEU A 84 -2.24 -7.81 -7.95
C LEU A 84 -3.54 -7.72 -7.15
N GLU A 85 -4.56 -8.43 -7.62
CA GLU A 85 -5.84 -8.50 -6.90
C GLU A 85 -5.57 -8.98 -5.47
N SER A 86 -6.18 -8.30 -4.50
CA SER A 86 -6.24 -8.80 -3.14
C SER A 86 -7.04 -10.11 -3.19
N GLU A 87 -6.37 -11.26 -3.21
CA GLU A 87 -7.02 -12.52 -2.90
C GLU A 87 -7.59 -12.38 -1.48
N GLY A 88 -8.90 -12.12 -1.41
CA GLY A 88 -9.68 -12.10 -0.18
C GLY A 88 -10.11 -13.50 0.20
#